data_AF-A0A8H6YFU1-F1
#
_entry.id   AF-A0A8H6YFU1-F1
#
_cell.length_a   1.000
_cell.length_b   1.000
_cell.length_c   1.000
_cell.angle_alpha   90.00
_cell.angle_beta   90.00
_cell.angle_gamma   90.00
#
_symmetry.space_group_name_H-M   'P 1'
#
loop_
_entity.id
_entity.type
_entity.pdbx_description
1 polymer ?
#
loop_
_entity_poly.entity_id
_entity_poly.type
_entity_poly.pdbx_seq_one_letter_code
_entity_poly.pdbx_strand_id
1 'polypeptide(L)'
;MPAAAADVNAEKDLLPDNSTNTSMDEYKSSPLKHTSQVLFRSQSGSPSKAPTRAPESPSKRKPLSIVDVANIFIKMRRTRDRVKPWLIESSSGEEPQSHPGLLEAVTSLVREPLRHTDIFICGEAVNVAQLLRTTRNALMEAAGDMGANALLDEKWNCTIYRSKHRRNETFKVQISYTASATRSDRADPRRPVALDKVKGVPGLMTVLKRIAE
;
A
#
# COMPACT_ATOMS: atom_id res chain seq x y z
N MET A 1 54.51 -53.51 -2.89
CA MET A 1 54.59 -53.43 -1.42
C MET A 1 53.17 -53.61 -0.87
N PRO A 2 52.94 -54.51 0.11
CA PRO A 2 51.61 -54.84 0.64
C PRO A 2 51.30 -54.19 2.02
N ALA A 3 50.03 -54.37 2.46
CA ALA A 3 49.45 -54.17 3.81
C ALA A 3 49.19 -52.70 4.26
N ALA A 4 48.15 -52.30 4.99
CA ALA A 4 47.08 -52.90 5.84
C ALA A 4 45.87 -51.90 5.84
N ALA A 5 44.57 -52.23 5.88
CA ALA A 5 43.71 -53.00 6.80
C ALA A 5 43.42 -52.35 8.18
N ALA A 6 42.10 -52.31 8.52
CA ALA A 6 41.42 -52.11 9.82
C ALA A 6 41.35 -50.68 10.41
N ASP A 7 40.34 -50.19 11.15
CA ASP A 7 39.02 -50.65 11.65
C ASP A 7 38.34 -49.36 12.24
N VAL A 8 37.03 -49.10 12.03
CA VAL A 8 35.89 -49.31 12.95
C VAL A 8 35.96 -48.60 14.33
N ASN A 9 35.01 -47.67 14.57
CA ASN A 9 34.17 -47.44 15.78
C ASN A 9 33.41 -46.10 15.59
N ALA A 10 32.07 -45.99 15.54
CA ALA A 10 30.99 -46.39 16.45
C ALA A 10 30.86 -45.50 17.72
N GLU A 11 29.60 -45.16 18.05
CA GLU A 11 29.10 -44.46 19.26
C GLU A 11 29.25 -42.92 19.29
N LYS A 12 28.29 -42.10 19.76
CA LYS A 12 26.99 -42.29 20.40
C LYS A 12 26.27 -40.93 20.51
N ASP A 13 24.95 -40.97 20.45
CA ASP A 13 23.97 -40.25 21.28
C ASP A 13 24.26 -38.82 21.76
N LEU A 14 23.36 -37.88 21.41
CA LEU A 14 22.39 -37.28 22.35
C LEU A 14 21.70 -36.07 21.71
N LEU A 15 20.42 -36.24 21.40
CA LEU A 15 19.43 -35.17 21.32
C LEU A 15 19.23 -34.56 22.72
N PRO A 16 18.89 -33.27 22.80
CA PRO A 16 17.93 -32.84 23.81
C PRO A 16 16.63 -32.38 23.15
N ASP A 17 15.58 -33.16 23.43
CA ASP A 17 14.21 -32.67 23.42
C ASP A 17 14.08 -31.50 24.41
N ASN A 18 13.51 -30.38 23.98
CA ASN A 18 12.93 -29.42 24.91
C ASN A 18 11.53 -29.04 24.44
N SER A 19 10.58 -29.85 24.89
CA SER A 19 9.18 -29.47 25.04
C SER A 19 9.05 -28.57 26.27
N THR A 20 8.61 -27.33 26.09
CA THR A 20 8.02 -26.56 27.19
C THR A 20 6.66 -26.01 26.75
N ASN A 21 5.63 -26.63 27.31
CA ASN A 21 4.24 -26.18 27.33
C ASN A 21 4.09 -24.97 28.25
N THR A 22 3.37 -23.93 27.78
CA THR A 22 2.65 -22.91 28.58
C THR A 22 1.56 -22.37 27.63
N SER A 23 0.29 -22.79 27.62
CA SER A 23 -0.79 -22.79 28.62
C SER A 23 -1.11 -21.43 29.26
N MET A 24 -2.34 -20.95 28.99
CA MET A 24 -3.09 -19.87 29.66
C MET A 24 -2.45 -18.45 29.57
N ASP A 25 -3.12 -17.40 29.13
CA ASP A 25 -4.39 -16.90 29.68
C ASP A 25 -5.30 -16.17 28.68
N GLU A 26 -6.57 -16.42 28.92
CA GLU A 26 -7.79 -15.81 28.45
C GLU A 26 -7.92 -14.36 28.97
N TYR A 27 -7.70 -13.34 28.12
CA TYR A 27 -8.09 -11.96 28.47
C TYR A 27 -9.49 -11.63 27.95
N LYS A 28 -10.42 -11.73 28.89
CA LYS A 28 -11.79 -11.24 28.87
C LYS A 28 -11.88 -9.77 28.44
N SER A 29 -12.73 -9.56 27.44
CA SER A 29 -13.86 -8.62 27.42
C SER A 29 -13.86 -7.47 28.44
N SER A 30 -13.97 -6.23 27.95
CA SER A 30 -15.03 -5.30 28.38
C SER A 30 -15.23 -4.14 27.40
N PRO A 31 -16.49 -3.83 27.01
CA PRO A 31 -16.85 -2.66 26.22
C PRO A 31 -17.17 -1.45 27.13
N LEU A 32 -16.48 -0.34 26.93
CA LEU A 32 -16.86 0.94 27.55
C LEU A 32 -17.96 1.61 26.72
N LYS A 33 -19.20 1.41 27.18
CA LYS A 33 -20.31 2.31 26.90
C LYS A 33 -20.07 3.61 27.68
N HIS A 34 -20.02 4.74 27.00
CA HIS A 34 -20.27 6.03 27.64
C HIS A 34 -21.49 6.68 27.01
N THR A 35 -22.57 6.57 27.78
CA THR A 35 -23.77 7.37 27.67
C THR A 35 -23.45 8.77 28.19
N SER A 36 -23.90 9.79 27.49
CA SER A 36 -24.27 11.08 28.09
C SER A 36 -25.19 11.78 27.10
N GLN A 37 -26.49 11.61 27.36
CA GLN A 37 -27.47 12.67 27.18
C GLN A 37 -26.95 13.93 27.91
N VAL A 38 -27.33 15.15 27.53
CA VAL A 38 -28.41 15.86 28.23
C VAL A 38 -28.53 17.30 27.68
N LEU A 39 -29.81 17.74 27.59
CA LEU A 39 -30.40 19.09 27.65
C LEU A 39 -30.46 20.05 26.44
N PHE A 40 -31.71 20.15 25.98
CA PHE A 40 -32.47 21.31 25.49
C PHE A 40 -31.94 22.71 25.86
N ARG A 41 -32.04 23.64 24.90
CA ARG A 41 -32.59 24.98 25.18
C ARG A 41 -33.33 25.55 23.98
N SER A 42 -34.66 25.53 24.07
CA SER A 42 -35.58 26.35 23.31
C SER A 42 -35.35 27.84 23.62
N GLN A 43 -35.35 28.69 22.61
CA GLN A 43 -35.73 30.10 22.78
C GLN A 43 -36.69 30.50 21.66
N SER A 44 -37.95 30.61 22.07
CA SER A 44 -39.01 31.37 21.44
C SER A 44 -38.70 32.86 21.52
N GLY A 45 -38.86 33.58 20.41
CA GLY A 45 -38.81 35.03 20.38
C GLY A 45 -39.39 35.57 19.06
N SER A 46 -40.64 36.01 19.11
CA SER A 46 -41.29 36.93 18.17
C SER A 46 -42.02 37.98 19.03
N PRO A 47 -42.47 39.16 18.54
CA PRO A 47 -42.48 39.67 17.17
C PRO A 47 -42.07 41.17 17.03
N SER A 48 -42.19 41.66 15.78
CA SER A 48 -42.59 43.03 15.42
C SER A 48 -41.50 44.07 15.10
N LYS A 49 -41.35 44.39 13.81
CA LYS A 49 -41.73 45.71 13.24
C LYS A 49 -41.47 45.74 11.73
N ALA A 50 -42.52 46.01 10.96
CA ALA A 50 -42.41 46.47 9.57
C ALA A 50 -41.86 47.91 9.54
N PRO A 51 -41.16 48.28 8.45
CA PRO A 51 -41.80 49.27 7.57
C PRO A 51 -41.63 48.97 6.08
N THR A 52 -42.76 49.17 5.40
CA THR A 52 -42.99 49.55 4.00
C THR A 52 -41.77 50.16 3.27
N ARG A 53 -41.36 49.54 2.16
CA ARG A 53 -40.85 50.26 0.98
C ARG A 53 -41.07 49.45 -0.31
N ALA A 54 -41.41 50.17 -1.37
CA ALA A 54 -41.96 49.74 -2.65
C ALA A 54 -41.14 48.70 -3.44
N PRO A 55 -41.77 47.95 -4.37
CA PRO A 55 -41.06 47.08 -5.30
C PRO A 55 -40.40 47.90 -6.42
N GLU A 56 -39.11 48.17 -6.29
CA GLU A 56 -38.29 48.64 -7.40
C GLU A 56 -37.88 47.45 -8.28
N SER A 57 -38.45 47.44 -9.49
CA SER A 57 -37.91 47.07 -10.80
C SER A 57 -36.84 45.96 -10.93
N PRO A 58 -37.00 45.07 -11.93
CA PRO A 58 -36.15 43.90 -12.12
C PRO A 58 -34.69 44.30 -12.36
N SER A 59 -33.80 43.88 -11.46
CA SER A 59 -32.36 44.01 -11.65
C SER A 59 -31.98 43.27 -12.93
N LYS A 60 -31.60 44.02 -13.97
CA LYS A 60 -31.01 43.49 -15.19
C LYS A 60 -29.73 42.76 -14.79
N ARG A 61 -29.79 41.43 -14.68
CA ARG A 61 -28.59 40.58 -14.61
C ARG A 61 -27.83 40.82 -15.90
N LYS A 62 -26.68 41.49 -15.82
CA LYS A 62 -25.81 41.66 -16.99
C LYS A 62 -25.50 40.25 -17.53
N PRO A 63 -25.84 39.92 -18.79
CA PRO A 63 -25.43 38.66 -19.36
C PRO A 63 -23.91 38.62 -19.32
N LEU A 64 -23.34 37.52 -18.81
CA LEU A 64 -21.90 37.33 -18.78
C LEU A 64 -21.39 37.52 -20.22
N SER A 65 -20.52 38.51 -20.40
CA SER A 65 -19.96 38.79 -21.72
C SER A 65 -19.13 37.59 -22.17
N ILE A 66 -19.05 37.34 -23.48
CA ILE A 66 -18.16 36.31 -24.06
C ILE A 66 -16.72 36.47 -23.53
N VAL A 67 -16.30 37.70 -23.24
CA VAL A 67 -14.99 38.02 -22.65
C VAL A 67 -14.90 37.55 -21.19
N ASP A 68 -15.97 37.67 -20.40
CA ASP A 68 -16.02 37.18 -19.02
C ASP A 68 -15.99 35.67 -18.97
N VAL A 69 -16.73 35.02 -19.88
CA VAL A 69 -16.75 33.57 -20.04
C VAL A 69 -15.38 33.06 -20.50
N ALA A 70 -14.73 33.75 -21.45
CA ALA A 70 -13.36 33.43 -21.88
C ALA A 70 -12.35 33.60 -20.73
N ASN A 71 -12.47 34.65 -19.92
CA ASN A 71 -11.64 34.83 -18.72
C ASN A 71 -11.86 33.72 -17.69
N ILE A 72 -13.08 33.20 -17.54
CA ILE A 72 -13.37 32.04 -16.71
C ILE A 72 -12.69 30.79 -17.28
N PHE A 73 -12.79 30.53 -18.59
CA PHE A 73 -12.14 29.40 -19.23
C PHE A 73 -10.60 29.47 -19.16
N ILE A 74 -10.01 30.66 -19.35
CA ILE A 74 -8.57 30.89 -19.20
C ILE A 74 -8.14 30.70 -17.75
N LYS A 75 -8.93 31.20 -16.78
CA LYS A 75 -8.68 31.02 -15.34
C LYS A 75 -8.79 29.56 -14.92
N MET A 76 -9.78 28.81 -15.44
CA MET A 76 -9.92 27.37 -15.22
C MET A 76 -8.74 26.59 -15.80
N ARG A 77 -8.28 26.94 -17.01
CA ARG A 77 -7.11 26.33 -17.65
C ARG A 77 -5.83 26.57 -16.84
N ARG A 78 -5.61 27.81 -16.38
CA ARG A 78 -4.46 28.17 -15.52
C ARG A 78 -4.52 27.55 -14.12
N THR A 79 -5.71 27.27 -13.57
CA THR A 79 -5.82 26.54 -12.28
C THR A 79 -5.58 25.04 -12.40
N ARG A 80 -5.76 24.44 -13.60
CA ARG A 80 -5.40 23.03 -13.84
C ARG A 80 -3.89 22.84 -13.87
N ASP A 81 -3.16 23.79 -14.45
CA ASP A 81 -1.70 23.68 -14.62
C ASP A 81 -0.89 24.06 -13.35
N ARG A 82 -1.54 24.70 -12.35
CA ARG A 82 -0.86 25.23 -11.15
C ARG A 82 -0.88 24.34 -9.91
N VAL A 83 -1.50 23.17 -9.97
CA VAL A 83 -1.41 22.18 -8.89
C VAL A 83 -0.68 20.98 -9.46
N LYS A 84 0.65 21.03 -9.48
CA LYS A 84 1.45 19.81 -9.68
C LYS A 84 0.93 18.81 -8.65
N PRO A 85 0.23 17.74 -9.06
CA PRO A 85 -0.27 16.77 -8.10
C PRO A 85 0.96 16.30 -7.33
N TRP A 86 0.88 16.33 -6.00
CA TRP A 86 1.94 15.81 -5.17
C TRP A 86 2.03 14.32 -5.49
N LEU A 87 3.04 13.98 -6.29
CA LEU A 87 3.23 12.73 -6.98
C LEU A 87 4.66 12.28 -6.72
N ILE A 88 4.79 11.13 -6.08
CA ILE A 88 6.07 10.46 -5.91
C ILE A 88 6.04 9.18 -6.72
N GLU A 89 7.00 9.04 -7.63
CA GLU A 89 7.21 7.83 -8.42
C GLU A 89 8.54 7.19 -8.02
N SER A 90 8.52 5.87 -7.94
CA SER A 90 9.69 5.04 -7.64
C SER A 90 9.55 3.70 -8.35
N SER A 91 10.66 3.13 -8.81
CA SER A 91 10.69 1.83 -9.46
C SER A 91 11.99 1.09 -9.13
N SER A 92 11.98 -0.23 -9.31
CA SER A 92 13.19 -1.05 -9.15
C SER A 92 14.26 -0.77 -10.21
N GLY A 93 13.89 -0.14 -11.33
CA GLY A 93 14.76 0.15 -12.46
C GLY A 93 14.10 -0.22 -13.80
N GLU A 94 14.87 -0.07 -14.88
CA GLU A 94 14.43 -0.43 -16.23
C GLU A 94 14.51 -1.95 -16.45
N GLU A 95 15.58 -2.58 -15.97
CA GLU A 95 15.81 -4.02 -16.12
C GLU A 95 15.18 -4.83 -14.97
N PRO A 96 14.59 -6.00 -15.26
CA PRO A 96 14.21 -6.98 -14.24
C PRO A 96 15.41 -7.44 -13.41
N GLN A 97 15.20 -7.66 -12.11
CA GLN A 97 16.28 -8.05 -11.19
C GLN A 97 15.93 -9.33 -10.44
N SER A 98 16.92 -10.18 -10.21
CA SER A 98 16.79 -11.39 -9.41
C SER A 98 17.73 -11.34 -8.22
N HIS A 99 17.38 -12.03 -7.12
CA HIS A 99 18.27 -12.12 -5.97
C HIS A 99 19.53 -12.91 -6.31
N PRO A 100 20.71 -12.51 -5.78
CA PRO A 100 21.96 -13.18 -6.06
C PRO A 100 21.93 -14.63 -5.57
N GLY A 101 22.39 -15.56 -6.41
CA GLY A 101 22.42 -16.98 -6.11
C GLY A 101 21.06 -17.69 -6.15
N LEU A 102 19.98 -17.01 -6.59
CA LEU A 102 18.71 -17.66 -6.90
C LEU A 102 18.68 -18.14 -8.35
N LEU A 103 19.27 -17.38 -9.28
CA LEU A 103 19.38 -17.73 -10.70
C LEU A 103 20.18 -19.03 -10.94
N GLU A 104 21.20 -19.27 -10.12
CA GLU A 104 22.05 -20.47 -10.20
C GLU A 104 21.36 -21.71 -9.63
N ALA A 105 20.41 -21.52 -8.71
CA ALA A 105 19.70 -22.59 -8.01
C ALA A 105 18.37 -22.98 -8.67
N VAL A 106 18.12 -22.48 -9.89
CA VAL A 106 16.89 -22.74 -10.63
C VAL A 106 16.88 -24.18 -11.15
N THR A 107 15.92 -24.95 -10.68
CA THR A 107 15.73 -26.35 -11.06
C THR A 107 14.86 -26.48 -12.31
N SER A 108 13.92 -25.55 -12.52
CA SER A 108 13.00 -25.55 -13.67
C SER A 108 13.40 -24.52 -14.73
N LEU A 109 13.60 -24.98 -15.97
CA LEU A 109 13.77 -24.09 -17.12
C LEU A 109 12.48 -23.33 -17.46
N VAL A 110 11.32 -23.90 -17.12
CA VAL A 110 10.02 -23.24 -17.33
C VAL A 110 9.83 -22.16 -16.27
N ARG A 111 9.50 -20.96 -16.74
CA ARG A 111 9.20 -19.77 -15.95
C ARG A 111 7.83 -19.26 -16.32
N GLU A 112 6.96 -19.11 -15.34
CA GLU A 112 5.60 -18.60 -15.57
C GLU A 112 5.53 -17.11 -15.22
N PRO A 113 5.19 -16.22 -16.15
CA PRO A 113 5.14 -14.79 -15.87
C PRO A 113 3.95 -14.46 -14.96
N LEU A 114 4.22 -13.75 -13.88
CA LEU A 114 3.22 -13.27 -12.93
C LEU A 114 3.21 -11.74 -12.87
N ARG A 115 2.01 -11.20 -12.71
CA ARG A 115 1.77 -9.78 -12.48
C ARG A 115 0.71 -9.62 -11.41
N HIS A 116 0.96 -8.70 -10.48
CA HIS A 116 0.00 -8.33 -9.46
C HIS A 116 0.00 -6.82 -9.26
N THR A 117 -1.19 -6.23 -9.15
CA THR A 117 -1.34 -4.80 -8.90
C THR A 117 -2.15 -4.59 -7.63
N ASP A 118 -1.60 -3.81 -6.71
CA ASP A 118 -2.29 -3.41 -5.49
C ASP A 118 -2.49 -1.89 -5.47
N ILE A 119 -3.66 -1.48 -5.00
CA ILE A 119 -3.97 -0.10 -4.67
C ILE A 119 -4.23 0.00 -3.18
N PHE A 120 -3.37 0.75 -2.49
CA PHE A 120 -3.51 1.05 -1.06
C PHE A 120 -3.99 2.48 -0.85
N ILE A 121 -4.88 2.66 0.11
CA ILE A 121 -5.23 3.97 0.66
C ILE A 121 -4.60 4.05 2.04
N CYS A 122 -3.60 4.91 2.20
CA CYS A 122 -2.86 5.11 3.44
C CYS A 122 -3.24 6.45 4.09
N GLY A 123 -3.28 6.51 5.42
CA GLY A 123 -3.38 7.76 6.18
C GLY A 123 -2.01 8.19 6.72
N GLU A 124 -1.80 9.50 6.80
CA GLU A 124 -0.67 10.20 7.45
C GLU A 124 0.71 9.99 6.83
N ALA A 125 1.10 8.75 6.53
CA ALA A 125 2.40 8.39 5.96
C ALA A 125 2.33 7.15 5.06
N VAL A 126 3.45 6.81 4.41
CA VAL A 126 3.55 5.70 3.45
C VAL A 126 4.89 5.01 3.57
N ASN A 127 4.88 3.78 4.09
CA ASN A 127 6.01 2.86 4.08
C ASN A 127 5.91 1.92 2.88
N VAL A 128 6.46 2.36 1.74
CA VAL A 128 6.40 1.59 0.50
C VAL A 128 7.13 0.25 0.59
N ALA A 129 8.21 0.13 1.38
CA ALA A 129 8.91 -1.14 1.53
C ALA A 129 8.02 -2.22 2.16
N GLN A 130 7.18 -1.83 3.13
CA GLN A 130 6.19 -2.73 3.71
C GLN A 130 5.08 -3.09 2.71
N LEU A 131 4.57 -2.11 1.95
CA LEU A 131 3.56 -2.36 0.93
C LEU A 131 4.08 -3.29 -0.18
N LEU A 132 5.31 -3.09 -0.64
CA LEU A 132 5.97 -3.97 -1.62
C LEU A 132 6.11 -5.41 -1.10
N ARG A 133 6.46 -5.60 0.18
CA ARG A 133 6.49 -6.94 0.78
C ARG A 133 5.11 -7.59 0.74
N THR A 134 4.07 -6.85 1.12
CA THR A 134 2.69 -7.34 1.07
C THR A 134 2.26 -7.73 -0.35
N THR A 135 2.54 -6.90 -1.35
CA THR A 135 2.24 -7.19 -2.77
C THR A 135 3.04 -8.38 -3.27
N ARG A 136 4.33 -8.48 -2.92
CA ARG A 136 5.18 -9.62 -3.29
C ARG A 136 4.71 -10.92 -2.64
N ASN A 137 4.21 -10.89 -1.41
CA ASN A 137 3.67 -12.08 -0.76
C ASN A 137 2.46 -12.65 -1.52
N ALA A 138 1.58 -11.79 -2.04
CA ALA A 138 0.47 -12.23 -2.88
C ALA A 138 0.96 -12.89 -4.20
N LEU A 139 2.05 -12.37 -4.79
CA LEU A 139 2.71 -13.04 -5.93
C LEU A 139 3.31 -14.40 -5.55
N MET A 140 3.93 -14.51 -4.37
CA MET A 140 4.47 -15.78 -3.86
C MET A 140 3.37 -16.80 -3.58
N GLU A 141 2.22 -16.37 -3.08
CA GLU A 141 1.04 -17.22 -2.87
C GLU A 141 0.54 -17.76 -4.23
N ALA A 142 0.36 -16.88 -5.22
CA ALA A 142 -0.02 -17.30 -6.58
C ALA A 142 1.03 -18.23 -7.22
N ALA A 143 2.32 -17.99 -6.98
CA ALA A 143 3.38 -18.90 -7.41
C ALA A 143 3.27 -20.28 -6.72
N GLY A 144 2.95 -20.29 -5.43
CA GLY A 144 2.72 -21.51 -4.65
C GLY A 144 1.57 -22.35 -5.21
N ASP A 145 0.49 -21.71 -5.63
CA ASP A 145 -0.67 -22.39 -6.26
C ASP A 145 -0.28 -23.11 -7.57
N MET A 146 0.74 -22.62 -8.27
CA MET A 146 1.31 -23.26 -9.47
C MET A 146 2.42 -24.27 -9.15
N GLY A 147 2.72 -24.49 -7.87
CA GLY A 147 3.82 -25.33 -7.40
C GLY A 147 5.21 -24.75 -7.67
N ALA A 148 5.32 -23.44 -7.87
CA ALA A 148 6.59 -22.71 -7.85
C ALA A 148 6.93 -22.30 -6.41
N ASN A 149 8.22 -22.13 -6.12
CA ASN A 149 8.71 -21.80 -4.78
C ASN A 149 9.64 -20.58 -4.73
N ALA A 150 9.89 -19.95 -5.89
CA ALA A 150 10.75 -18.79 -6.03
C ALA A 150 10.25 -17.84 -7.11
N LEU A 151 10.59 -16.56 -6.96
CA LEU A 151 10.36 -15.51 -7.96
C LEU A 151 11.68 -15.03 -8.54
N LEU A 152 11.73 -14.94 -9.87
CA LEU A 152 12.81 -14.36 -10.65
C LEU A 152 12.34 -13.13 -11.42
N ASP A 153 13.31 -12.43 -12.01
CA ASP A 153 13.06 -11.32 -12.94
C ASP A 153 12.07 -10.32 -12.34
N GLU A 154 12.23 -10.04 -11.05
CA GLU A 154 11.34 -9.20 -10.28
C GLU A 154 11.49 -7.74 -10.72
N LYS A 155 10.36 -7.07 -10.91
CA LYS A 155 10.30 -5.65 -11.22
C LYS A 155 9.08 -5.03 -10.56
N TRP A 156 9.25 -3.85 -9.99
CA TRP A 156 8.14 -3.13 -9.38
C TRP A 156 8.14 -1.65 -9.76
N ASN A 157 6.95 -1.08 -9.78
CA ASN A 157 6.70 0.35 -9.91
C ASN A 157 5.71 0.77 -8.83
N CYS A 158 5.98 1.88 -8.16
CA CYS A 158 5.18 2.44 -7.10
C CYS A 158 4.92 3.93 -7.37
N THR A 159 3.64 4.29 -7.40
CA THR A 159 3.18 5.66 -7.57
C THR A 159 2.33 6.08 -6.37
N ILE A 160 2.72 7.18 -5.72
CA ILE A 160 2.02 7.75 -4.56
C ILE A 160 1.33 9.05 -5.00
N TYR A 161 0.01 9.11 -4.82
CA TYR A 161 -0.81 10.28 -5.04
C TYR A 161 -1.30 10.84 -3.70
N ARG A 162 -1.10 12.14 -3.44
CA ARG A 162 -1.76 12.80 -2.31
C ARG A 162 -3.21 13.12 -2.68
N SER A 163 -4.15 12.69 -1.84
CA SER A 163 -5.54 13.09 -1.97
C SER A 163 -5.68 14.59 -1.70
N LYS A 164 -6.41 15.29 -2.58
CA LYS A 164 -6.63 16.75 -2.48
C LYS A 164 -7.68 17.12 -1.41
N HIS A 165 -8.34 16.14 -0.78
CA HIS A 165 -9.41 16.43 0.19
C HIS A 165 -8.86 16.95 1.52
N ARG A 166 -9.09 18.24 1.76
CA ARG A 166 -8.57 19.07 2.86
C ARG A 166 -8.79 18.57 4.29
N ARG A 167 -9.64 17.56 4.51
CA ARG A 167 -9.98 17.08 5.86
C ARG A 167 -9.16 15.87 6.30
N ASN A 168 -8.77 14.99 5.37
CA ASN A 168 -8.05 13.76 5.71
C ASN A 168 -6.82 13.66 4.80
N GLU A 169 -5.63 13.78 5.38
CA GLU A 169 -4.36 13.59 4.67
C GLU A 169 -4.19 12.10 4.34
N THR A 170 -4.75 11.72 3.19
CA THR A 170 -4.69 10.35 2.69
C THR A 170 -3.85 10.29 1.43
N PHE A 171 -3.15 9.18 1.27
CA PHE A 171 -2.31 8.87 0.13
C PHE A 171 -2.88 7.66 -0.57
N LYS A 172 -3.11 7.76 -1.89
CA LYS A 172 -3.39 6.61 -2.73
C LYS A 172 -2.06 6.11 -3.27
N VAL A 173 -1.69 4.88 -2.96
CA VAL A 173 -0.47 4.24 -3.44
C VAL A 173 -0.87 3.14 -4.41
N GLN A 174 -0.29 3.15 -5.60
CA GLN A 174 -0.47 2.10 -6.59
C GLN A 174 0.86 1.38 -6.77
N ILE A 175 0.86 0.07 -6.58
CA ILE A 175 2.03 -0.79 -6.77
C ILE A 175 1.71 -1.78 -7.87
N SER A 176 2.51 -1.79 -8.92
CA SER A 176 2.49 -2.85 -9.94
C SER A 176 3.77 -3.66 -9.77
N TYR A 177 3.62 -4.96 -9.54
CA TYR A 177 4.72 -5.90 -9.33
C TYR A 177 4.64 -7.00 -10.37
N THR A 178 5.75 -7.27 -11.05
CA THR A 178 5.88 -8.34 -12.04
C THR A 178 7.06 -9.22 -11.68
N ALA A 179 6.95 -10.51 -11.93
CA ALA A 179 8.00 -11.49 -11.68
C ALA A 179 7.76 -12.73 -12.55
N SER A 180 8.71 -13.66 -12.52
CA SER A 180 8.61 -14.97 -13.15
C SER A 180 8.64 -16.04 -12.05
N ALA A 181 7.58 -16.82 -11.92
CA ALA A 181 7.51 -17.94 -10.99
C ALA A 181 8.34 -19.12 -11.50
N THR A 182 9.14 -19.73 -10.62
CA THR A 182 9.96 -20.89 -10.94
C THR A 182 10.14 -21.83 -9.76
N ARG A 183 10.73 -23.00 -10.03
CA ARG A 183 11.19 -23.95 -9.01
C ARG A 183 12.69 -23.81 -8.84
N SER A 184 13.13 -23.70 -7.59
CA SER A 184 14.50 -23.53 -7.17
C SER A 184 14.81 -24.44 -5.99
N ASP A 185 16.03 -24.97 -5.93
CA ASP A 185 16.49 -25.75 -4.77
C ASP A 185 16.77 -24.84 -3.55
N ARG A 186 17.02 -23.55 -3.82
CA ARG A 186 17.24 -22.54 -2.78
C ARG A 186 15.93 -21.88 -2.38
N ALA A 187 15.78 -21.64 -1.09
CA ALA A 187 14.62 -20.92 -0.56
C ALA A 187 14.61 -19.46 -1.04
N ASP A 188 13.41 -18.96 -1.36
CA ASP A 188 13.17 -17.56 -1.71
C ASP A 188 13.51 -16.64 -0.52
N PRO A 189 14.22 -15.51 -0.73
CA PRO A 189 14.63 -14.62 0.35
C PRO A 189 13.48 -13.79 0.97
N ARG A 190 12.24 -13.93 0.46
CA ARG A 190 11.02 -13.26 0.95
C ARG A 190 11.18 -11.75 1.11
N ARG A 191 12.00 -11.14 0.26
CA ARG A 191 12.32 -9.71 0.26
C ARG A 191 12.19 -9.16 -1.15
N PRO A 192 11.53 -8.01 -1.37
CA PRO A 192 11.53 -7.35 -2.67
C PRO A 192 12.94 -6.94 -3.12
N VAL A 193 13.16 -6.94 -4.43
CA VAL A 193 14.39 -6.41 -5.04
C VAL A 193 14.45 -4.88 -4.94
N ALA A 194 15.66 -4.31 -5.06
CA ALA A 194 15.89 -2.86 -5.15
C ALA A 194 15.22 -1.98 -4.07
N LEU A 195 15.09 -2.46 -2.83
CA LEU A 195 14.44 -1.71 -1.74
C LEU A 195 15.12 -0.37 -1.42
N ASP A 196 16.38 -0.19 -1.81
CA ASP A 196 17.15 1.05 -1.72
C ASP A 196 16.59 2.19 -2.59
N LYS A 197 15.88 1.87 -3.68
CA LYS A 197 15.29 2.86 -4.60
C LYS A 197 13.91 3.36 -4.18
N VAL A 198 13.39 2.83 -3.08
CA VAL A 198 12.05 3.10 -2.59
C VAL A 198 11.95 4.51 -2.01
N LYS A 199 10.91 5.24 -2.40
CA LYS A 199 10.59 6.56 -1.86
C LYS A 199 9.24 6.50 -1.16
N GLY A 200 9.17 6.99 0.07
CA GLY A 200 7.96 6.97 0.89
C GLY A 200 7.63 8.34 1.49
N VAL A 201 6.57 8.37 2.30
CA VAL A 201 6.22 9.52 3.14
C VAL A 201 6.63 9.19 4.56
N PRO A 202 7.45 10.02 5.22
CA PRO A 202 7.86 9.78 6.59
C PRO A 202 6.67 9.85 7.55
N GLY A 203 6.71 9.06 8.63
CA GLY A 203 5.66 8.99 9.65
C GLY A 203 5.12 7.57 9.83
N LEU A 204 4.03 7.44 10.60
CA LEU A 204 3.38 6.16 10.85
C LEU A 204 2.36 5.87 9.76
N MET A 205 2.59 4.82 8.97
CA MET A 205 1.67 4.43 7.92
C MET A 205 0.46 3.69 8.52
N THR A 206 -0.75 4.18 8.22
CA THR A 206 -2.00 3.46 8.51
C THR A 206 -2.67 3.05 7.21
N VAL A 207 -2.80 1.75 6.93
CA VAL A 207 -3.50 1.26 5.73
C VAL A 207 -5.01 1.27 6.02
N LEU A 208 -5.74 2.17 5.35
CA LEU A 208 -7.20 2.32 5.48
C LEU A 208 -7.94 1.34 4.57
N LYS A 209 -7.41 1.09 3.37
CA LYS A 209 -8.00 0.18 2.39
C LYS A 209 -6.93 -0.43 1.50
N ARG A 210 -7.11 -1.70 1.14
CA ARG A 210 -6.35 -2.39 0.08
C ARG A 210 -7.35 -2.87 -0.97
N ILE A 211 -7.00 -2.71 -2.24
CA ILE A 211 -7.73 -3.23 -3.38
C ILE A 211 -6.69 -3.95 -4.23
N ALA A 212 -6.79 -5.27 -4.33
CA ALA A 212 -5.95 -6.10 -5.18
C ALA A 212 -6.67 -6.28 -6.53
N GLU A 213 -5.94 -6.07 -7.63
CA GLU A 213 -6.37 -6.25 -9.01
C GLU A 213 -5.65 -7.42 -9.68
#